data_AF-A0A954WX44-F1
#
_entry.id   AF-A0A954WX44-F1
#
_cell.length_a   1.000
_cell.length_b   1.000
_cell.length_c   1.000
_cell.angle_alpha   90.00
_cell.angle_beta   90.00
_cell.angle_gamma   90.00
#
_symmetry.space_group_name_H-M   'P 1'
#
loop_
_entity.id
_entity.type
_entity.pdbx_description
1 polymer ?
#
loop_
_entity_poly.entity_id
_entity_poly.type
_entity_poly.pdbx_seq_one_letter_code
_entity_poly.pdbx_strand_id
1 'polypeptide(L)'
;MSETFIMIPGRTAKQGCGISEGKFKESYQSEINNLQICEEDMKRLGVSPGGRVRVTSEHGQIDVDVKASPKGELPSGLLFIPYGDLSSKLMGGDTHGSGMPTSKGFDVTVEVLRPVAE
;
A
#
# COMPACT_ATOMS: atom_id res chain seq x y z
N MET A 1 -6.77 14.09 -10.51
CA MET A 1 -7.53 13.01 -11.17
C MET A 1 -7.20 11.73 -10.44
N SER A 2 -8.20 10.93 -10.06
CA SER A 2 -7.98 9.63 -9.43
C SER A 2 -7.56 8.62 -10.50
N GLU A 3 -6.40 8.01 -10.33
CA GLU A 3 -5.91 6.94 -11.22
C GLU A 3 -6.12 5.57 -10.59
N THR A 4 -6.44 4.57 -11.42
CA THR A 4 -6.66 3.19 -10.98
C THR A 4 -5.38 2.37 -11.06
N PHE A 5 -5.12 1.60 -10.02
CA PHE A 5 -4.00 0.68 -9.88
C PHE A 5 -4.46 -0.66 -9.34
N ILE A 6 -3.61 -1.68 -9.47
CA ILE A 6 -3.82 -2.97 -8.81
C ILE A 6 -3.01 -3.00 -7.51
N MET A 7 -3.70 -3.20 -6.39
CA MET A 7 -3.08 -3.31 -5.07
C MET A 7 -2.65 -4.75 -4.78
N ILE A 8 -1.39 -4.91 -4.38
CA ILE A 8 -0.78 -6.17 -3.97
C ILE A 8 -0.30 -6.07 -2.51
N PRO A 9 -1.15 -6.45 -1.53
CA PRO A 9 -0.71 -6.63 -0.17
C PRO A 9 0.19 -7.87 -0.04
N GLY A 10 1.26 -7.78 0.74
CA GLY A 10 2.24 -8.87 0.87
C GLY A 10 3.01 -8.86 2.19
N ARG A 11 3.89 -9.85 2.39
CA ARG A 11 4.80 -9.87 3.56
C ARG A 11 6.15 -9.26 3.17
N THR A 12 6.79 -8.61 4.13
CA THR A 12 8.20 -8.21 4.02
C THR A 12 8.97 -8.80 5.20
N ALA A 13 10.29 -8.99 5.02
CA ALA A 13 11.14 -9.47 6.11
C ALA A 13 11.10 -8.53 7.33
N LYS A 14 11.10 -7.20 7.10
CA LYS A 14 11.02 -6.20 8.16
C LYS A 14 9.69 -6.27 8.92
N GLN A 15 8.58 -6.48 8.22
CA GLN A 15 7.27 -6.66 8.83
C GLN A 15 7.24 -7.91 9.73
N GLY A 16 7.86 -9.00 9.29
CA GLY A 16 7.99 -10.24 10.06
C GLY A 16 8.91 -10.12 11.30
N CYS A 17 9.98 -9.34 11.23
CA CYS A 17 10.79 -9.02 12.41
C CYS A 17 10.01 -8.11 13.38
N GLY A 18 9.44 -7.01 12.86
CA GLY A 18 8.73 -6.03 13.67
C GLY A 18 7.52 -6.59 14.42
N ILE A 19 6.76 -7.53 13.81
CA ILE A 19 5.62 -8.15 14.50
C ILE A 19 6.05 -8.95 15.74
N SER A 20 7.24 -9.55 15.71
CA SER A 20 7.82 -10.30 16.84
C SER A 20 8.25 -9.37 17.98
N GLU A 21 8.67 -8.15 17.66
CA GLU A 21 9.01 -7.13 18.65
C GLU A 21 7.77 -6.49 19.27
N GLY A 22 6.67 -6.39 18.51
CA GLY A 22 5.36 -5.96 18.95
C GLY A 22 4.65 -5.05 17.93
N LYS A 23 3.36 -5.32 17.69
CA LYS A 23 2.54 -4.60 16.69
C LYS A 23 2.42 -3.09 16.91
N PHE A 24 2.61 -2.61 18.13
CA PHE A 24 2.51 -1.17 18.45
C PHE A 24 3.85 -0.45 18.41
N LYS A 25 4.96 -1.17 18.16
CA LYS A 25 6.29 -0.57 18.06
C LYS A 25 6.52 0.02 16.69
N GLU A 26 7.41 1.01 16.66
CA GLU A 26 7.82 1.72 15.44
C GLU A 26 8.33 0.78 14.35
N SER A 27 9.06 -0.28 14.71
CA SER A 27 9.58 -1.26 13.74
C SER A 27 8.50 -1.95 12.91
N TYR A 28 7.34 -2.24 13.51
CA TYR A 28 6.18 -2.77 12.78
C TYR A 28 5.37 -1.66 12.11
N GLN A 29 5.07 -0.59 12.84
CA GLN A 29 4.21 0.49 12.37
C GLN A 29 4.80 1.23 11.17
N SER A 30 6.11 1.50 11.18
CA SER A 30 6.79 2.14 10.04
C SER A 30 6.75 1.26 8.80
N GLU A 31 6.72 -0.07 8.91
CA GLU A 31 6.69 -0.93 7.74
C GLU A 31 5.28 -1.06 7.14
N ILE A 32 4.25 -1.27 7.97
CA ILE A 32 2.87 -1.51 7.47
C ILE A 32 2.12 -0.25 7.04
N ASN A 33 2.65 0.94 7.33
CA ASN A 33 2.04 2.23 6.98
C ASN A 33 2.66 2.87 5.72
N ASN A 34 3.54 2.16 5.02
CA ASN A 34 4.20 2.63 3.80
C ASN A 34 3.70 1.90 2.55
N LEU A 35 3.25 2.67 1.56
CA LEU A 35 2.88 2.20 0.23
C LEU A 35 4.08 2.29 -0.71
N GLN A 36 4.47 1.16 -1.30
CA GLN A 36 5.50 1.10 -2.30
C GLN A 36 4.92 1.40 -3.68
N ILE A 37 5.53 2.36 -4.37
CA ILE A 37 5.17 2.81 -5.72
C ILE A 37 6.44 2.85 -6.56
N CYS A 38 6.35 2.42 -7.82
CA CYS A 38 7.47 2.50 -8.75
C CYS A 38 7.74 3.96 -9.17
N GLU A 39 8.95 4.24 -9.64
CA GLU A 39 9.33 5.62 -10.03
C GLU A 39 8.47 6.22 -11.13
N GLU A 40 8.02 5.39 -12.09
CA GLU A 40 7.18 5.83 -13.21
C GLU A 40 5.81 6.31 -12.73
N ASP A 41 5.18 5.53 -11.84
CA ASP A 41 3.87 5.87 -11.29
C ASP A 41 3.96 7.04 -10.30
N MET A 42 5.05 7.15 -9.52
CA MET A 42 5.29 8.33 -8.68
C MET A 42 5.38 9.61 -9.51
N LYS A 43 6.12 9.58 -10.64
CA LYS A 43 6.19 10.72 -11.57
C LYS A 43 4.83 11.02 -12.20
N ARG A 44 4.07 9.99 -12.60
CA ARG A 44 2.73 10.14 -13.17
C ARG A 44 1.74 10.78 -12.19
N LEU A 45 1.78 10.36 -10.93
CA LEU A 45 0.96 10.89 -9.84
C LEU A 45 1.44 12.26 -9.33
N GLY A 46 2.68 12.66 -9.61
CA GLY A 46 3.27 13.87 -9.06
C GLY A 46 3.56 13.78 -7.56
N VAL A 47 3.96 12.60 -7.07
CA VAL A 47 4.31 12.35 -5.66
C VAL A 47 5.74 11.84 -5.53
N SER A 48 6.39 12.18 -4.43
CA SER A 48 7.76 11.75 -4.09
C SER A 48 7.76 10.88 -2.84
N PRO A 49 8.82 10.08 -2.60
CA PRO A 49 8.98 9.36 -1.34
C PRO A 49 8.86 10.30 -0.12
N GLY A 50 8.14 9.87 0.91
CA GLY A 50 7.74 10.69 2.06
C GLY A 50 6.46 11.51 1.84
N GLY A 51 5.90 11.48 0.62
CA GLY A 51 4.61 12.08 0.31
C GLY A 51 3.47 11.28 0.92
N ARG A 52 2.27 11.84 0.91
CA ARG A 52 1.09 11.17 1.45
C ARG A 52 -0.01 11.06 0.42
N VAL A 53 -0.58 9.86 0.30
CA VAL A 53 -1.65 9.55 -0.65
C VAL A 53 -2.83 8.93 0.08
N ARG A 54 -4.00 9.09 -0.53
CA ARG A 54 -5.23 8.40 -0.19
C ARG A 54 -5.44 7.27 -1.17
N VAL A 55 -5.67 6.08 -0.65
CA VAL A 55 -5.96 4.88 -1.42
C VAL A 55 -7.37 4.44 -1.09
N THR A 56 -8.18 4.23 -2.12
CA THR A 56 -9.58 3.85 -1.99
C THR A 56 -9.84 2.57 -2.77
N SER A 57 -10.41 1.55 -2.13
CA SER A 57 -10.96 0.37 -2.78
C SER A 57 -12.49 0.41 -2.73
N GLU A 58 -13.15 -0.61 -3.27
CA GLU A 58 -14.60 -0.80 -3.12
C GLU A 58 -15.03 -0.89 -1.63
N HIS A 59 -14.16 -1.38 -0.75
CA HIS A 59 -14.52 -1.74 0.62
C HIS A 59 -14.07 -0.72 1.67
N GLY A 60 -13.18 0.20 1.32
CA GLY A 60 -12.69 1.17 2.27
C GLY A 60 -11.61 2.10 1.72
N GLN A 61 -11.07 2.92 2.63
CA GLN A 61 -10.11 3.95 2.29
C GLN A 61 -9.06 4.08 3.40
N ILE A 62 -7.81 4.35 2.99
CA ILE A 62 -6.69 4.60 3.89
C ILE A 62 -5.85 5.78 3.41
N ASP A 63 -5.17 6.43 4.34
CA ASP A 63 -4.17 7.47 4.06
C ASP A 63 -2.79 6.94 4.48
N VAL A 64 -1.85 6.88 3.54
CA VAL A 64 -0.55 6.17 3.70
C VAL A 64 0.61 7.02 3.19
N ASP A 65 1.78 6.78 3.77
CA ASP A 65 3.02 7.41 3.31
C ASP A 65 3.58 6.66 2.09
N VAL A 66 4.20 7.40 1.18
CA VAL A 66 4.76 6.88 -0.07
C VAL A 66 6.22 6.50 0.13
N LYS A 67 6.59 5.33 -0.36
CA LYS A 67 7.96 4.83 -0.43
C LYS A 67 8.27 4.39 -1.86
N ALA A 68 9.47 4.69 -2.34
CA ALA A 68 9.93 4.14 -3.61
C ALA A 68 10.10 2.62 -3.48
N SER A 69 9.56 1.85 -4.44
CA SER A 69 9.95 0.45 -4.59
C SER A 69 11.40 0.35 -5.10
N PRO A 70 12.12 -0.73 -4.81
CA PRO A 70 13.40 -1.00 -5.47
C PRO A 70 13.23 -1.04 -6.99
N LYS A 71 14.25 -0.58 -7.72
CA LYS A 71 14.22 -0.48 -9.17
C LYS A 71 14.04 -1.86 -9.82
N GLY A 72 13.00 -2.01 -10.62
CA GLY A 72 12.69 -3.25 -11.34
C GLY A 72 11.93 -4.31 -10.55
N GLU A 73 11.61 -4.07 -9.27
CA GLU A 73 10.85 -5.04 -8.46
C GLU A 73 9.33 -4.85 -8.56
N LEU A 74 8.86 -3.62 -8.82
CA LEU A 74 7.44 -3.30 -8.93
C LEU A 74 7.14 -2.68 -10.31
N PRO A 75 6.42 -3.39 -11.19
CA PRO A 75 5.96 -2.84 -12.48
C PRO A 75 5.00 -1.64 -12.32
N SER A 76 4.97 -0.75 -13.32
CA SER A 76 3.97 0.33 -13.40
C SER A 76 2.55 -0.23 -13.44
N GLY A 77 1.63 0.43 -12.73
CA GLY A 77 0.25 0.02 -12.53
C GLY A 77 0.02 -0.89 -11.31
N LEU A 78 1.09 -1.37 -10.68
CA LEU A 78 1.03 -2.15 -9.44
C LEU A 78 1.47 -1.33 -8.24
N LEU A 79 0.75 -1.49 -7.13
CA LEU A 79 1.10 -0.94 -5.83
C LEU A 79 1.35 -2.07 -4.84
N PHE A 80 2.30 -1.88 -3.92
CA PHE A 80 2.57 -2.87 -2.89
C PHE A 80 2.48 -2.26 -1.50
N ILE A 81 1.79 -2.95 -0.58
CA ILE A 81 1.73 -2.57 0.83
C ILE A 81 1.98 -3.79 1.72
N PRO A 82 2.82 -3.70 2.77
CA PRO A 82 2.96 -4.80 3.70
C PRO A 82 1.64 -5.10 4.45
N TYR A 83 1.37 -6.36 4.71
CA TYR A 83 0.18 -6.78 5.45
C TYR A 83 0.17 -6.16 6.86
N GLY A 84 -0.94 -5.49 7.17
CA GLY A 84 -1.22 -4.85 8.44
C GLY A 84 -2.63 -4.27 8.50
N ASP A 85 -2.88 -3.44 9.52
CA ASP A 85 -4.18 -2.81 9.76
C ASP A 85 -4.68 -2.02 8.53
N LEU A 86 -3.82 -1.18 7.94
CA LEU A 86 -4.20 -0.37 6.78
C LEU A 86 -4.54 -1.22 5.55
N SER A 87 -3.71 -2.20 5.20
CA SER A 87 -4.01 -3.10 4.08
C SER A 87 -5.34 -3.84 4.27
N SER A 88 -5.68 -4.21 5.52
CA SER A 88 -6.88 -4.96 5.83
C SER A 88 -8.15 -4.12 5.65
N LYS A 89 -8.07 -2.80 5.89
CA LYS A 89 -9.19 -1.86 5.65
C LYS A 89 -9.56 -1.69 4.18
N LEU A 90 -8.70 -2.12 3.26
CA LEU A 90 -8.99 -2.12 1.82
C LEU A 90 -9.61 -3.43 1.33
N MET A 91 -9.62 -4.50 2.14
CA MET A 91 -10.07 -5.82 1.74
C MET A 91 -11.55 -6.05 2.06
N GLY A 92 -12.23 -6.76 1.16
CA GLY A 92 -13.61 -7.21 1.35
C GLY A 92 -13.71 -8.50 2.16
N GLY A 93 -14.93 -8.81 2.60
CA GLY A 93 -15.24 -10.04 3.33
C GLY A 93 -15.69 -11.22 2.46
N ASP A 94 -15.90 -11.02 1.15
CA ASP A 94 -16.34 -12.11 0.27
C ASP A 94 -15.22 -13.13 0.06
N THR A 95 -15.55 -14.40 0.24
CA THR A 95 -14.61 -15.53 0.19
C THR A 95 -14.78 -16.39 -1.05
N HIS A 96 -15.77 -16.10 -1.91
CA HIS A 96 -16.10 -16.92 -3.08
C HIS A 96 -16.36 -18.40 -2.73
N GLY A 97 -16.87 -18.66 -1.52
CA GLY A 97 -17.10 -20.02 -1.00
C GLY A 97 -15.83 -20.81 -0.63
N SER A 98 -14.64 -20.20 -0.68
CA SER A 98 -13.37 -20.85 -0.36
C SER A 98 -12.95 -20.74 1.12
N GLY A 99 -13.60 -19.86 1.88
CA GLY A 99 -13.18 -19.49 3.24
C GLY A 99 -12.02 -18.48 3.29
N MET A 100 -11.46 -18.07 2.15
CA MET A 100 -10.40 -17.06 2.06
C MET A 100 -10.86 -15.84 1.24
N PRO A 101 -10.77 -14.61 1.77
CA PRO A 101 -11.16 -13.43 1.02
C PRO A 101 -10.14 -13.03 -0.04
N THR A 102 -10.58 -12.23 -1.02
CA THR A 102 -9.69 -11.56 -1.98
C THR A 102 -8.78 -10.58 -1.24
N SER A 103 -7.56 -11.02 -0.97
CA SER A 103 -6.58 -10.28 -0.16
C SER A 103 -5.44 -9.65 -0.96
N LYS A 104 -5.42 -9.84 -2.29
CA LYS A 104 -4.45 -9.25 -3.22
C LYS A 104 -5.00 -9.21 -4.64
N GLY A 105 -4.47 -8.30 -5.45
CA GLY A 105 -4.83 -8.19 -6.86
C GLY A 105 -6.19 -7.55 -7.07
N PHE A 106 -6.53 -6.54 -6.26
CA PHE A 106 -7.79 -5.81 -6.36
C PHE A 106 -7.54 -4.36 -6.77
N ASP A 107 -8.52 -3.77 -7.43
CA ASP A 107 -8.42 -2.40 -7.94
C ASP A 107 -8.51 -1.38 -6.81
N VAL A 108 -7.71 -0.34 -6.91
CA VAL A 108 -7.75 0.83 -6.03
C VAL A 108 -7.57 2.11 -6.83
N THR A 109 -8.15 3.20 -6.36
CA THR A 109 -7.85 4.54 -6.86
C THR A 109 -6.90 5.27 -5.91
N VAL A 110 -5.99 6.06 -6.47
CA VAL A 110 -5.03 6.86 -5.69
C VAL A 110 -5.26 8.37 -5.90
N GLU A 111 -5.26 9.12 -4.80
CA GLU A 111 -5.30 10.58 -4.77
C GLU A 111 -4.13 11.12 -3.93
N VAL A 112 -3.42 12.13 -4.43
CA VAL A 112 -2.32 12.77 -3.68
C VAL A 112 -2.91 13.74 -2.65
N LEU A 113 -2.64 13.49 -1.36
CA LEU A 113 -3.06 14.37 -0.27
C LEU A 113 -2.00 15.43 0.06
N ARG A 114 -0.72 15.03 0.01
CA ARG A 114 0.40 15.91 0.27
C ARG A 114 1.59 15.51 -0.60
N PRO A 115 1.99 16.35 -1.57
CA PRO A 115 3.29 16.19 -2.21
C PRO A 115 4.39 16.59 -1.23
N VAL A 116 5.57 15.97 -1.32
CA VAL A 116 6.77 16.50 -0.66
C VAL A 116 7.29 17.64 -1.53
N ALA A 117 7.40 18.84 -0.96
CA ALA A 117 8.09 19.95 -1.63
C ALA A 117 9.57 19.61 -1.76
N GLU A 118 10.12 19.82 -2.96
CA GLU A 118 11.55 19.72 -3.25
C GLU A 118 12.37 20.74 -2.45
#